data_AF-W5Q7H4-F1
#
_entry.id   AF-W5Q7H4-F1
#
_cell.length_a   1.000
_cell.length_b   1.000
_cell.length_c   1.000
_cell.angle_alpha   90.00
_cell.angle_beta   90.00
_cell.angle_gamma   90.00
#
_symmetry.space_group_name_H-M   'P 1'
#
loop_
_entity.id
_entity.type
_entity.pdbx_description
1 polymer ?
#
loop_
_entity_poly.entity_id
_entity_poly.type
_entity_poly.pdbx_seq_one_letter_code
_entity_poly.pdbx_strand_id
1 'polypeptide(L)'
;MTVTSLIIRLTMSLPSGLASAPIKGYFLRLLQLLSTCLAFSLVATTGTWRETIGNWSMFIWCFCFVVTLLTFIVELCGLQFLWPFSWDDFLINYASYSTLLCLSASIIYPTMYIQIVPRGSSWNHAIAATAFSCLASVTYATEVAWICARPSHITCYVLRMPGLLKGLENFVACVIFGFISNTSLYLHQPALVWCVAAYSICLFLGAVALLLYLGGYSNKLPICFPIFLLGLALLSIFLYASALVLWLLYQFDENFGGQPQRSSDVSCHHQLTHLVCTWDQRLVVAILTAVNLLIYVADLVYWARWVFVRD
;
A
#
# COMPACT_ATOMS: atom_id res chain seq x y z
N MET A 1 -55.74 19.51 20.35
CA MET A 1 -54.33 19.62 20.77
C MET A 1 -53.78 18.20 20.93
N THR A 2 -53.14 17.60 19.92
CA THR A 2 -52.25 16.39 20.05
C THR A 2 -51.75 15.87 18.70
N VAL A 3 -51.32 16.75 17.78
CA VAL A 3 -50.53 16.34 16.59
C VAL A 3 -49.26 17.18 16.51
N THR A 4 -49.36 18.47 16.84
CA THR A 4 -48.22 19.38 16.98
C THR A 4 -47.24 18.97 18.08
N SER A 5 -47.69 18.33 19.16
CA SER A 5 -46.82 17.86 20.24
C SER A 5 -46.06 16.56 19.90
N LEU A 6 -46.48 15.79 18.89
CA LEU A 6 -45.76 14.60 18.41
C LEU A 6 -44.66 14.99 17.42
N ILE A 7 -44.91 15.99 16.57
CA ILE A 7 -43.94 16.51 15.60
C ILE A 7 -42.78 17.25 16.31
N ILE A 8 -43.08 17.97 17.40
CA ILE A 8 -42.04 18.64 18.21
C ILE A 8 -41.18 17.63 18.98
N ARG A 9 -41.73 16.47 19.34
CA ARG A 9 -40.98 15.41 20.05
C ARG A 9 -40.11 14.56 19.10
N LEU A 10 -40.45 14.50 17.81
CA LEU A 10 -39.65 13.86 16.75
C LEU A 10 -38.51 14.76 16.22
N THR A 11 -38.56 16.08 16.46
CA THR A 11 -37.50 17.02 16.05
C THR A 11 -36.42 17.27 17.12
N MET A 12 -36.64 16.83 18.37
CA MET A 12 -35.69 17.04 19.49
C MET A 12 -34.98 15.75 19.95
N SER A 13 -34.70 14.81 19.05
CA SER A 13 -33.82 13.67 19.36
C SER A 13 -32.99 13.19 18.16
N LEU A 14 -32.55 14.11 17.31
CA LEU A 14 -31.38 13.82 16.46
C LEU A 14 -30.14 14.19 17.29
N PRO A 15 -29.33 13.23 17.75
CA PRO A 15 -28.07 13.57 18.39
C PRO A 15 -27.24 14.30 17.35
N SER A 16 -26.88 15.54 17.64
CA SER A 16 -26.04 16.41 16.79
C SER A 16 -24.70 15.76 16.39
N GLY A 17 -24.29 14.69 17.06
CA GLY A 17 -23.15 13.85 16.67
C GLY A 17 -23.40 12.93 15.47
N LEU A 18 -24.60 12.39 15.28
CA LEU A 18 -24.88 11.33 14.29
C LEU A 18 -25.05 11.86 12.86
N ALA A 19 -25.56 13.08 12.70
CA ALA A 19 -25.61 13.79 11.40
C ALA A 19 -24.24 14.37 11.01
N SER A 20 -23.35 14.65 11.97
CA SER A 20 -22.01 15.20 11.71
C SER A 20 -21.02 14.15 11.20
N ALA A 21 -21.20 12.88 11.57
CA ALA A 21 -20.34 11.77 11.19
C ALA A 21 -20.35 11.43 9.69
N PRO A 22 -21.51 11.35 8.99
CA PRO A 22 -21.53 11.11 7.54
C PRO A 22 -21.00 12.32 6.75
N ILE A 23 -21.30 13.55 7.18
CA ILE A 23 -20.85 14.79 6.50
C ILE A 23 -19.31 14.86 6.49
N LYS A 24 -18.66 14.53 7.61
CA LYS A 24 -17.19 14.49 7.69
C LYS A 24 -16.58 13.40 6.81
N GLY A 25 -17.21 12.22 6.74
CA GLY A 25 -16.78 11.13 5.85
C GLY A 25 -16.81 11.56 4.39
N TYR A 26 -17.91 12.15 3.92
CA TYR A 26 -18.03 12.65 2.55
C TYR A 26 -17.01 13.74 2.22
N PHE A 27 -16.71 14.64 3.16
CA PHE A 27 -15.70 15.68 2.95
C PHE A 27 -14.29 15.08 2.80
N LEU A 28 -13.94 14.09 3.64
CA LEU A 28 -12.67 13.37 3.52
C LEU A 28 -12.55 12.65 2.17
N ARG A 29 -13.61 11.97 1.74
CA ARG A 29 -13.68 11.29 0.43
C ARG A 29 -13.50 12.26 -0.74
N LEU A 30 -14.18 13.40 -0.71
CA LEU A 30 -14.04 14.43 -1.72
C LEU A 30 -12.60 14.97 -1.77
N LEU A 31 -11.98 15.21 -0.61
CA LEU A 31 -10.61 15.69 -0.54
C LEU A 31 -9.62 14.64 -1.05
N GLN A 32 -9.81 13.36 -0.74
CA GLN A 32 -9.03 12.24 -1.29
C GLN A 32 -9.13 12.19 -2.84
N LEU A 33 -10.35 12.30 -3.39
CA LEU A 33 -10.60 12.33 -4.83
C LEU A 33 -9.90 13.51 -5.51
N LEU A 34 -10.10 14.72 -5.00
CA LEU A 34 -9.48 15.92 -5.55
C LEU A 34 -7.95 15.83 -5.47
N SER A 35 -7.41 15.39 -4.34
CA SER A 35 -5.96 15.33 -4.14
C SER A 35 -5.30 14.30 -5.05
N THR A 36 -5.84 13.08 -5.15
CA THR A 36 -5.34 12.06 -6.09
C THR A 36 -5.52 12.48 -7.55
N CYS A 37 -6.65 13.11 -7.89
CA CYS A 37 -6.92 13.65 -9.22
C CYS A 37 -5.89 14.71 -9.65
N LEU A 38 -5.63 15.68 -8.79
CA LEU A 38 -4.63 16.71 -9.02
C LEU A 38 -3.23 16.12 -9.14
N ALA A 39 -2.87 15.13 -8.30
CA ALA A 39 -1.57 14.48 -8.35
C ALA A 39 -1.32 13.81 -9.71
N PHE A 40 -2.22 12.95 -10.20
CA PHE A 40 -1.99 12.29 -11.49
C PHE A 40 -2.17 13.26 -12.67
N SER A 41 -3.07 14.25 -12.59
CA SER A 41 -3.30 15.20 -13.69
C SER A 41 -2.09 16.10 -13.92
N LEU A 42 -1.43 16.57 -12.85
CA LEU A 42 -0.21 17.39 -12.94
C LEU A 42 0.97 16.60 -13.54
N VAL A 43 1.05 15.31 -13.27
CA VAL A 43 2.07 14.43 -13.88
C VAL A 43 1.69 14.06 -15.31
N ALA A 44 0.40 13.99 -15.63
CA ALA A 44 -0.06 13.85 -17.00
C ALA A 44 0.32 15.08 -17.85
N THR A 45 0.07 16.31 -17.39
CA THR A 45 0.35 17.50 -18.21
C THR A 45 1.83 17.69 -18.56
N THR A 46 2.75 17.13 -17.76
CA THR A 46 4.19 17.22 -18.00
C THR A 46 4.72 16.17 -18.99
N GLY A 47 3.91 15.20 -19.42
CA GLY A 47 4.29 14.18 -20.40
C GLY A 47 5.35 13.20 -19.90
N THR A 48 5.70 13.24 -18.61
CA THR A 48 6.80 12.45 -18.04
C THR A 48 6.40 11.06 -17.54
N TRP A 49 5.20 10.60 -17.90
CA TRP A 49 4.76 9.22 -17.67
C TRP A 49 5.56 8.17 -18.46
N ARG A 50 6.33 8.61 -19.47
CA ARG A 50 7.12 7.72 -20.36
C ARG A 50 8.35 7.11 -19.69
N GLU A 51 8.76 7.62 -18.55
CA GLU A 51 9.87 7.09 -17.76
C GLU A 51 9.36 6.07 -16.73
N THR A 52 10.05 4.93 -16.59
CA THR A 52 9.60 3.71 -15.89
C THR A 52 9.08 3.92 -14.46
N ILE A 53 9.59 4.93 -13.75
CA ILE A 53 9.22 5.25 -12.36
C ILE A 53 8.01 6.21 -12.26
N GLY A 54 7.86 7.13 -13.23
CA GLY A 54 6.65 7.95 -13.34
C GLY A 54 5.39 7.08 -13.49
N ASN A 55 5.53 5.94 -14.17
CA ASN A 55 4.47 4.94 -14.33
C ASN A 55 3.98 4.35 -12.99
N TRP A 56 4.88 4.17 -12.00
CA TRP A 56 4.52 3.56 -10.71
C TRP A 56 3.72 4.51 -9.81
N SER A 57 4.16 5.76 -9.67
CA SER A 57 3.41 6.79 -8.93
C SER A 57 2.08 7.14 -9.62
N MET A 58 2.08 7.20 -10.95
CA MET A 58 0.86 7.44 -11.73
C MET A 58 -0.15 6.30 -11.54
N PHE A 59 0.30 5.04 -11.59
CA PHE A 59 -0.55 3.88 -11.30
C PHE A 59 -1.17 3.97 -9.90
N ILE A 60 -0.38 4.32 -8.89
CA ILE A 60 -0.87 4.48 -7.51
C ILE A 60 -1.96 5.54 -7.42
N TRP A 61 -1.72 6.74 -7.95
CA TRP A 61 -2.70 7.83 -7.86
C TRP A 61 -3.99 7.50 -8.61
N CYS A 62 -3.88 6.90 -9.80
CA CYS A 62 -5.04 6.45 -10.58
C CYS A 62 -5.82 5.34 -9.85
N PHE A 63 -5.13 4.35 -9.29
CA PHE A 63 -5.75 3.27 -8.52
C PHE A 63 -6.49 3.82 -7.30
N CYS A 64 -5.84 4.66 -6.49
CA CYS A 64 -6.47 5.31 -5.33
C CYS A 64 -7.66 6.19 -5.75
N PHE A 65 -7.56 6.92 -6.86
CA PHE A 65 -8.68 7.72 -7.38
C PHE A 65 -9.87 6.85 -7.76
N VAL A 66 -9.66 5.79 -8.55
CA VAL A 66 -10.72 4.89 -9.03
C VAL A 66 -11.41 4.19 -7.85
N VAL A 67 -10.64 3.62 -6.91
CA VAL A 67 -11.24 2.90 -5.79
C VAL A 67 -11.98 3.84 -4.84
N THR A 68 -11.44 5.05 -4.58
CA THR A 68 -12.16 6.06 -3.78
C THR A 68 -13.41 6.55 -4.50
N LEU A 69 -13.40 6.66 -5.83
CA LEU A 69 -14.57 7.06 -6.62
C LEU A 69 -15.66 5.99 -6.53
N LEU A 70 -15.29 4.73 -6.70
CA LEU A 70 -16.22 3.60 -6.55
C LEU A 70 -16.80 3.54 -5.13
N THR A 71 -15.94 3.70 -4.12
CA THR A 71 -16.37 3.75 -2.71
C THR A 71 -17.36 4.89 -2.47
N PHE A 72 -17.03 6.09 -2.96
CA PHE A 72 -17.89 7.26 -2.83
C PHE A 72 -19.25 7.07 -3.53
N ILE A 73 -19.28 6.47 -4.73
CA ILE A 73 -20.53 6.15 -5.43
C ILE A 73 -21.38 5.16 -4.62
N VAL A 74 -20.77 4.10 -4.08
CA VAL A 74 -21.48 3.10 -3.26
C VAL A 74 -22.07 3.74 -2.00
N GLU A 75 -21.32 4.63 -1.34
CA GLU A 75 -21.80 5.38 -0.17
C GLU A 75 -22.96 6.33 -0.52
N LEU A 76 -22.85 7.08 -1.63
CA LEU A 76 -23.89 7.99 -2.11
C LEU A 76 -25.19 7.26 -2.49
N CYS A 77 -25.07 6.10 -3.14
CA CYS A 77 -26.22 5.28 -3.52
C CYS A 77 -26.78 4.47 -2.34
N GLY A 78 -26.15 4.49 -1.17
CA GLY A 78 -26.57 3.71 -0.01
C GLY A 78 -26.49 2.18 -0.24
N LEU A 79 -25.67 1.72 -1.18
CA LEU A 79 -25.60 0.30 -1.59
C LEU A 79 -24.70 -0.55 -0.67
N GLN A 80 -24.34 -0.02 0.50
CA GLN A 80 -23.48 -0.68 1.47
C GLN A 80 -24.03 -2.05 1.92
N PHE A 81 -25.36 -2.17 1.99
CA PHE A 81 -26.05 -3.41 2.41
C PHE A 81 -25.95 -4.56 1.40
N LEU A 82 -25.63 -4.27 0.14
CA LEU A 82 -25.42 -5.30 -0.89
C LEU A 82 -24.04 -5.95 -0.77
N TRP A 83 -23.13 -5.34 -0.01
CA TRP A 83 -21.79 -5.87 0.15
C TRP A 83 -21.82 -7.09 1.08
N PRO A 84 -21.30 -8.25 0.64
CA PRO A 84 -21.35 -9.48 1.43
C PRO A 84 -20.46 -9.44 2.69
N PHE A 85 -19.62 -8.41 2.84
CA PHE A 85 -18.65 -8.25 3.93
C PHE A 85 -18.91 -6.98 4.73
N SER A 86 -18.29 -6.87 5.91
CA SER A 86 -18.33 -5.67 6.75
C SER A 86 -17.76 -4.47 6.00
N TRP A 87 -18.63 -3.49 5.70
CA TRP A 87 -18.26 -2.28 4.95
C TRP A 87 -17.18 -1.49 5.69
N ASP A 88 -17.30 -1.35 7.01
CA ASP A 88 -16.33 -0.63 7.84
C ASP A 88 -14.96 -1.31 7.84
N ASP A 89 -14.90 -2.64 7.87
CA ASP A 89 -13.63 -3.38 7.78
C ASP A 89 -12.96 -3.18 6.42
N PHE A 90 -13.74 -3.26 5.35
CA PHE A 90 -13.24 -2.96 4.00
C PHE A 90 -12.69 -1.53 3.92
N LEU A 91 -13.44 -0.56 4.42
CA LEU A 91 -13.10 0.87 4.38
C LEU A 91 -11.79 1.17 5.09
N ILE A 92 -11.58 0.59 6.26
CA ILE A 92 -10.39 0.81 7.09
C ILE A 92 -9.17 0.18 6.45
N ASN A 93 -9.27 -1.07 5.99
CA ASN A 93 -8.17 -1.75 5.29
C ASN A 93 -7.79 -0.97 4.03
N TYR A 94 -8.78 -0.62 3.20
CA TYR A 94 -8.56 0.18 2.00
C TYR A 94 -7.89 1.52 2.30
N ALA A 95 -8.45 2.31 3.22
CA ALA A 95 -7.90 3.62 3.58
C ALA A 95 -6.47 3.49 4.13
N SER A 96 -6.18 2.47 4.95
CA SER A 96 -4.82 2.22 5.44
C SER A 96 -3.83 1.89 4.32
N TYR A 97 -4.23 1.15 3.28
CA TYR A 97 -3.40 0.90 2.10
C TYR A 97 -3.19 2.14 1.26
N SER A 98 -4.24 2.89 1.01
CA SER A 98 -4.14 4.14 0.24
C SER A 98 -3.28 5.18 0.95
N THR A 99 -3.26 5.23 2.29
CA THR A 99 -2.28 6.02 3.05
C THR A 99 -0.85 5.62 2.70
N LEU A 100 -0.50 4.34 2.79
CA LEU A 100 0.86 3.85 2.55
C LEU A 100 1.28 4.05 1.08
N LEU A 101 0.38 3.76 0.14
CA LEU A 101 0.61 3.95 -1.28
C LEU A 101 0.84 5.44 -1.61
N CYS A 102 -0.03 6.34 -1.13
CA CYS A 102 0.14 7.78 -1.37
C CYS A 102 1.36 8.37 -0.64
N LEU A 103 1.69 7.87 0.55
CA LEU A 103 2.90 8.28 1.28
C LEU A 103 4.16 7.86 0.53
N SER A 104 4.22 6.61 0.07
CA SER A 104 5.36 6.12 -0.69
C SER A 104 5.52 6.84 -2.03
N ALA A 105 4.42 7.09 -2.75
CA ALA A 105 4.46 7.92 -3.95
C ALA A 105 4.97 9.35 -3.64
N SER A 106 4.60 9.93 -2.48
CA SER A 106 5.09 11.25 -2.08
C SER A 106 6.57 11.30 -1.70
N ILE A 107 7.20 10.16 -1.38
CA ILE A 107 8.63 10.07 -1.05
C ILE A 107 9.45 9.64 -2.27
N ILE A 108 9.01 8.61 -2.98
CA ILE A 108 9.72 8.02 -4.12
C ILE A 108 9.68 8.96 -5.33
N TYR A 109 8.53 9.56 -5.65
CA TYR A 109 8.42 10.44 -6.80
C TYR A 109 9.38 11.64 -6.73
N PRO A 110 9.46 12.44 -5.64
CA PRO A 110 10.40 13.57 -5.60
C PRO A 110 11.86 13.13 -5.54
N THR A 111 12.18 12.07 -4.79
CA THR A 111 13.57 11.62 -4.65
C THR A 111 14.16 11.17 -5.98
N MET A 112 13.34 10.60 -6.87
CA MET A 112 13.80 10.16 -8.19
C MET A 112 13.65 11.24 -9.27
N TYR A 113 12.55 11.98 -9.29
CA TYR A 113 12.20 12.87 -10.40
C TYR A 113 12.71 14.30 -10.21
N ILE A 114 12.57 14.88 -9.01
CA ILE A 114 12.90 16.29 -8.75
C ILE A 114 14.40 16.55 -8.79
N GLN A 115 15.23 15.54 -8.51
CA GLN A 115 16.69 15.66 -8.54
C GLN A 115 17.25 15.81 -9.97
N ILE A 116 16.49 15.38 -10.99
CA ILE A 116 16.98 15.23 -12.37
C ILE A 116 16.39 16.31 -13.29
N VAL A 117 15.18 16.80 -12.98
CA VAL A 117 14.48 17.76 -13.84
C VAL A 117 15.01 19.19 -13.64
N PRO A 118 15.39 19.90 -14.71
CA PRO A 118 15.78 21.31 -14.64
C PRO A 118 14.68 22.16 -14.00
N ARG A 119 15.08 23.16 -13.19
CA ARG A 119 14.13 24.10 -12.59
C ARG A 119 13.29 24.78 -13.68
N GLY A 120 11.98 24.64 -13.61
CA GLY A 120 11.04 25.11 -14.62
C GLY A 120 9.60 24.69 -14.30
N SER A 121 8.72 24.77 -15.30
CA SER A 121 7.29 24.42 -15.12
C SER A 121 7.11 22.97 -14.64
N SER A 122 7.81 22.00 -15.25
CA SER A 122 7.71 20.58 -14.88
C SER A 122 8.17 20.29 -13.44
N TRP A 123 9.15 21.06 -12.94
CA TRP A 123 9.63 20.97 -11.56
C TRP A 123 8.56 21.43 -10.56
N ASN A 124 7.88 22.54 -10.86
CA ASN A 124 6.76 23.02 -10.04
C ASN A 124 5.57 22.06 -10.05
N HIS A 125 5.25 21.47 -11.22
CA HIS A 125 4.19 20.46 -11.34
C HIS A 125 4.51 19.21 -10.51
N ALA A 126 5.77 18.76 -10.51
CA ALA A 126 6.19 17.63 -9.69
C ALA A 126 6.08 17.92 -8.19
N ILE A 127 6.51 19.09 -7.73
CA ILE A 127 6.34 19.48 -6.31
C ILE A 127 4.87 19.51 -5.93
N ALA A 128 4.05 20.16 -6.75
CA ALA A 128 2.61 20.21 -6.51
C ALA A 128 2.00 18.79 -6.45
N ALA A 129 2.36 17.90 -7.38
CA ALA A 129 1.90 16.51 -7.38
C ALA A 129 2.32 15.77 -6.09
N THR A 130 3.53 15.98 -5.59
CA THR A 130 3.98 15.37 -4.33
C THR A 130 3.26 15.92 -3.11
N ALA A 131 2.98 17.23 -3.08
CA ALA A 131 2.20 17.85 -2.02
C ALA A 131 0.77 17.31 -1.99
N PHE A 132 0.13 17.15 -3.16
CA PHE A 132 -1.19 16.52 -3.25
C PHE A 132 -1.16 15.02 -2.92
N SER A 133 -0.09 14.30 -3.25
CA SER A 133 0.07 12.90 -2.80
C SER A 133 0.19 12.81 -1.28
N CYS A 134 0.96 13.70 -0.65
CA CYS A 134 1.07 13.78 0.80
C CYS A 134 -0.26 14.15 1.46
N LEU A 135 -0.97 15.14 0.91
CA LEU A 135 -2.30 15.51 1.37
C LEU A 135 -3.28 14.34 1.28
N ALA A 136 -3.27 13.58 0.18
CA ALA A 136 -4.08 12.36 0.04
C ALA A 136 -3.73 11.33 1.12
N SER A 137 -2.44 11.11 1.39
CA SER A 137 -2.00 10.21 2.47
C SER A 137 -2.55 10.63 3.83
N VAL A 138 -2.46 11.93 4.15
CA VAL A 138 -2.98 12.49 5.41
C VAL A 138 -4.49 12.29 5.49
N THR A 139 -5.24 12.53 4.42
CA THR A 139 -6.71 12.37 4.44
C THR A 139 -7.17 10.92 4.53
N TYR A 140 -6.44 9.97 3.96
CA TYR A 140 -6.70 8.55 4.22
C TYR A 140 -6.36 8.16 5.66
N ALA A 141 -5.28 8.70 6.23
CA ALA A 141 -4.90 8.42 7.61
C ALA A 141 -5.90 9.00 8.62
N THR A 142 -6.40 10.21 8.37
CA THR A 142 -7.44 10.82 9.21
C THR A 142 -8.76 10.06 9.13
N GLU A 143 -9.09 9.49 7.97
CA GLU A 143 -10.25 8.60 7.84
C GLU A 143 -10.11 7.35 8.72
N VAL A 144 -8.95 6.66 8.66
CA VAL A 144 -8.67 5.49 9.52
C VAL A 144 -8.77 5.87 11.00
N ALA A 145 -8.13 6.98 11.40
CA ALA A 145 -8.16 7.45 12.78
C ALA A 145 -9.58 7.80 13.24
N TRP A 146 -10.38 8.42 12.38
CA TRP A 146 -11.77 8.77 12.65
C TRP A 146 -12.65 7.53 12.85
N ILE A 147 -12.51 6.53 11.98
CA ILE A 147 -13.30 5.29 12.09
C ILE A 147 -12.90 4.52 13.36
N CYS A 148 -11.60 4.46 13.69
CA CYS A 148 -11.13 3.83 14.92
C CYS A 148 -11.49 4.60 16.20
N ALA A 149 -11.68 5.92 16.15
CA ALA A 149 -12.06 6.72 17.31
C ALA A 149 -13.54 6.57 17.72
N ARG A 150 -14.35 5.80 16.97
CA ARG A 150 -15.75 5.55 17.33
C ARG A 150 -15.84 4.66 18.58
N PRO A 151 -16.63 5.05 19.60
CA PRO A 151 -16.65 4.42 20.92
C PRO A 151 -17.17 2.96 20.96
N SER A 152 -17.63 2.39 19.83
CA SER A 152 -18.10 1.00 19.73
C SER A 152 -17.00 -0.02 19.35
N HIS A 153 -15.75 0.39 19.08
CA HIS A 153 -14.69 -0.49 18.58
C HIS A 153 -13.36 -0.38 19.37
N ILE A 154 -13.37 -0.72 20.67
CA ILE A 154 -12.14 -0.93 21.48
C ILE A 154 -11.23 -2.01 20.84
N THR A 155 -11.78 -2.83 19.93
CA THR A 155 -11.14 -3.88 19.13
C THR A 155 -10.50 -3.42 17.81
N CYS A 156 -10.41 -2.12 17.50
CA CYS A 156 -9.83 -1.63 16.24
C CYS A 156 -8.35 -2.05 16.04
N TYR A 157 -7.60 -2.21 17.14
CA TYR A 157 -6.15 -2.38 17.11
C TYR A 157 -5.70 -3.84 17.11
N VAL A 158 -6.31 -4.70 17.95
CA VAL A 158 -5.79 -6.07 18.19
C VAL A 158 -6.28 -7.08 17.16
N LEU A 159 -7.54 -7.00 16.69
CA LEU A 159 -8.07 -7.96 15.71
C LEU A 159 -7.70 -7.62 14.26
N ARG A 160 -7.10 -6.45 14.03
CA ARG A 160 -6.89 -5.83 12.71
C ARG A 160 -5.43 -5.84 12.21
N MET A 161 -4.47 -6.12 13.11
CA MET A 161 -3.05 -6.28 12.80
C MET A 161 -2.74 -7.31 11.69
N PRO A 162 -3.35 -8.51 11.64
CA PRO A 162 -2.96 -9.51 10.63
C PRO A 162 -3.34 -9.07 9.20
N GLY A 163 -4.50 -8.43 9.02
CA GLY A 163 -4.88 -7.85 7.73
C GLY A 163 -3.89 -6.78 7.27
N LEU A 164 -3.53 -5.85 8.17
CA LEU A 164 -2.59 -4.77 7.89
C LEU A 164 -1.17 -5.29 7.59
N LEU A 165 -0.71 -6.33 8.29
CA LEU A 165 0.57 -7.00 8.01
C LEU A 165 0.56 -7.64 6.62
N LYS A 166 -0.49 -8.41 6.26
CA LYS A 166 -0.63 -8.98 4.89
C LYS A 166 -0.64 -7.92 3.80
N GLY A 167 -1.26 -6.79 4.09
CA GLY A 167 -1.24 -5.68 3.18
C GLY A 167 0.11 -4.98 3.05
N LEU A 168 0.84 -4.82 4.16
CA LEU A 168 2.22 -4.33 4.14
C LEU A 168 3.13 -5.27 3.35
N GLU A 169 2.96 -6.59 3.50
CA GLU A 169 3.70 -7.60 2.73
C GLU A 169 3.54 -7.38 1.21
N ASN A 170 2.30 -7.25 0.76
CA ASN A 170 1.97 -7.00 -0.65
C ASN A 170 2.46 -5.63 -1.12
N PHE A 171 2.31 -4.61 -0.28
CA PHE A 171 2.74 -3.24 -0.59
C PHE A 171 4.26 -3.19 -0.82
N VAL A 172 5.05 -3.74 0.09
CA VAL A 172 6.52 -3.78 -0.05
C VAL A 172 6.92 -4.61 -1.27
N ALA A 173 6.24 -5.74 -1.54
CA ALA A 173 6.47 -6.52 -2.75
C ALA A 173 6.19 -5.70 -4.03
N CYS A 174 5.11 -4.92 -4.09
CA CYS A 174 4.82 -4.02 -5.20
C CYS A 174 5.90 -2.94 -5.39
N VAL A 175 6.45 -2.40 -4.30
CA VAL A 175 7.58 -1.44 -4.35
C VAL A 175 8.81 -2.13 -4.93
N ILE A 176 9.12 -3.35 -4.47
CA ILE A 176 10.22 -4.17 -5.01
C ILE A 176 10.08 -4.34 -6.52
N PHE A 177 8.88 -4.69 -7.02
CA PHE A 177 8.64 -4.79 -8.48
C PHE A 177 8.85 -3.47 -9.21
N GLY A 178 8.48 -2.33 -8.61
CA GLY A 178 8.79 -1.00 -9.15
C GLY A 178 10.29 -0.77 -9.32
N PHE A 179 11.12 -1.29 -8.40
CA PHE A 179 12.57 -1.25 -8.48
C PHE A 179 13.21 -2.41 -9.27
N ILE A 180 12.46 -3.44 -9.68
CA ILE A 180 13.00 -4.56 -10.47
C ILE A 180 12.51 -4.50 -11.93
N SER A 181 11.68 -3.52 -12.29
CA SER A 181 11.16 -3.34 -13.67
C SER A 181 12.25 -3.31 -14.75
N ASN A 182 13.48 -2.94 -14.39
CA ASN A 182 14.63 -3.00 -15.26
C ASN A 182 15.15 -4.44 -15.36
N THR A 183 14.66 -5.14 -16.38
CA THR A 183 14.98 -6.53 -16.72
C THR A 183 16.48 -6.84 -16.77
N SER A 184 17.30 -5.85 -17.15
CA SER A 184 18.77 -5.95 -17.18
C SER A 184 19.40 -6.32 -15.82
N LEU A 185 18.73 -6.03 -14.69
CA LEU A 185 19.25 -6.26 -13.34
C LEU A 185 19.33 -7.73 -12.92
N TYR A 186 18.52 -8.61 -13.52
CA TYR A 186 18.37 -9.98 -13.03
C TYR A 186 18.41 -11.06 -14.11
N LEU A 187 18.15 -10.73 -15.38
CA LEU A 187 18.04 -11.74 -16.46
C LEU A 187 19.33 -12.52 -16.73
N HIS A 188 20.50 -11.99 -16.37
CA HIS A 188 21.78 -12.62 -16.66
C HIS A 188 22.14 -13.74 -15.67
N GLN A 189 21.48 -13.82 -14.51
CA GLN A 189 21.80 -14.79 -13.47
C GLN A 189 20.55 -15.53 -12.99
N PRO A 190 20.53 -16.88 -13.06
CA PRO A 190 19.35 -17.67 -12.70
C PRO A 190 18.94 -17.50 -11.22
N ALA A 191 19.90 -17.21 -10.34
CA ALA A 191 19.64 -16.92 -8.92
C ALA A 191 18.79 -15.66 -8.73
N LEU A 192 19.00 -14.62 -9.55
CA LEU A 192 18.23 -13.40 -9.48
C LEU A 192 16.85 -13.57 -10.12
N VAL A 193 16.74 -14.39 -11.17
CA VAL A 193 15.43 -14.82 -11.72
C VAL A 193 14.62 -15.56 -10.66
N TRP A 194 15.25 -16.43 -9.86
CA TRP A 194 14.60 -17.09 -8.72
C TRP A 194 14.10 -16.07 -7.68
N CYS A 195 14.87 -15.02 -7.37
CA CYS A 195 14.42 -13.97 -6.45
C CYS A 195 13.12 -13.31 -6.95
N VAL A 196 13.05 -12.99 -8.24
CA VAL A 196 11.83 -12.41 -8.85
C VAL A 196 10.66 -13.39 -8.80
N ALA A 197 10.91 -14.68 -9.06
CA ALA A 197 9.90 -15.72 -8.92
C ALA A 197 9.38 -15.83 -7.47
N ALA A 198 10.29 -15.82 -6.48
CA ALA A 198 9.95 -15.86 -5.06
C ALA A 198 9.07 -14.66 -4.66
N TYR A 199 9.42 -13.44 -5.09
CA TYR A 199 8.60 -12.25 -4.87
C TYR A 199 7.21 -12.37 -5.53
N SER A 200 7.16 -12.92 -6.75
CA SER A 200 5.92 -13.09 -7.50
C SER A 200 4.97 -14.10 -6.82
N ILE A 201 5.51 -15.24 -6.41
CA ILE A 201 4.77 -16.28 -5.67
C ILE A 201 4.24 -15.71 -4.37
N CYS A 202 5.09 -15.03 -3.59
CA CYS A 202 4.67 -14.46 -2.30
C CYS A 202 3.63 -13.35 -2.47
N LEU A 203 3.75 -12.50 -3.50
CA LEU A 203 2.73 -11.50 -3.82
C LEU A 203 1.39 -12.15 -4.15
N PHE A 204 1.40 -13.23 -4.93
CA PHE A 204 0.17 -13.97 -5.24
C PHE A 204 -0.44 -14.60 -3.98
N LEU A 205 0.37 -15.29 -3.17
CA LEU A 205 -0.09 -15.88 -1.91
C LEU A 205 -0.62 -14.82 -0.93
N GLY A 206 0.07 -13.69 -0.82
CA GLY A 206 -0.36 -12.56 0.01
C GLY A 206 -1.64 -11.90 -0.51
N ALA A 207 -1.83 -11.79 -1.83
CA ALA A 207 -3.07 -11.30 -2.42
C ALA A 207 -4.24 -12.25 -2.13
N VAL A 208 -4.03 -13.57 -2.25
CA VAL A 208 -5.04 -14.58 -1.89
C VAL A 208 -5.37 -14.51 -0.39
N ALA A 209 -4.36 -14.42 0.47
CA ALA A 209 -4.55 -14.28 1.92
C ALA A 209 -5.34 -13.00 2.28
N LEU A 210 -5.01 -11.88 1.63
CA LEU A 210 -5.72 -10.62 1.81
C LEU A 210 -7.19 -10.70 1.34
N LEU A 211 -7.45 -11.33 0.20
CA LEU A 211 -8.82 -11.57 -0.30
C LEU A 211 -9.61 -12.46 0.65
N LEU A 212 -9.00 -13.51 1.19
CA LEU A 212 -9.62 -14.39 2.19
C LEU A 212 -9.94 -13.64 3.49
N TYR A 213 -9.06 -12.72 3.91
CA TYR A 213 -9.26 -11.87 5.08
C TYR A 213 -10.41 -10.87 4.87
N LEU A 214 -10.44 -10.18 3.73
CA LEU A 214 -11.52 -9.26 3.33
C LEU A 214 -12.86 -9.99 3.12
N GLY A 215 -12.80 -11.23 2.64
CA GLY A 215 -13.94 -12.04 2.27
C GLY A 215 -14.71 -12.67 3.43
N GLY A 216 -14.44 -12.30 4.69
CA GLY A 216 -15.19 -12.77 5.86
C GLY A 216 -15.19 -14.31 6.05
N TYR A 217 -14.35 -15.05 5.32
CA TYR A 217 -14.27 -16.50 5.40
C TYR A 217 -13.75 -16.99 6.75
N SER A 218 -13.26 -16.07 7.59
CA SER A 218 -12.92 -16.31 9.00
C SER A 218 -14.08 -16.89 9.84
N ASN A 219 -15.35 -16.64 9.47
CA ASN A 219 -16.51 -17.15 10.22
C ASN A 219 -17.14 -18.41 9.60
N LYS A 220 -16.67 -18.87 8.44
CA LYS A 220 -17.22 -20.05 7.74
C LYS A 220 -16.23 -21.20 7.60
N LEU A 221 -14.92 -20.97 7.79
CA LEU A 221 -13.96 -22.06 7.82
C LEU A 221 -13.62 -22.46 9.27
N PRO A 222 -13.75 -23.75 9.62
CA PRO A 222 -13.28 -24.29 10.89
C PRO A 222 -11.75 -24.14 11.02
N ILE A 223 -11.24 -24.45 12.22
CA ILE A 223 -9.84 -24.51 12.73
C ILE A 223 -8.68 -24.59 11.70
N CYS A 224 -8.89 -25.12 10.50
CA CYS A 224 -7.95 -25.10 9.38
C CYS A 224 -7.53 -23.72 8.87
N PHE A 225 -8.35 -22.67 8.99
CA PHE A 225 -8.05 -21.36 8.38
C PHE A 225 -6.80 -20.65 8.96
N PRO A 226 -6.67 -20.50 10.30
CA PRO A 226 -5.44 -19.98 10.92
C PRO A 226 -4.19 -20.82 10.62
N ILE A 227 -4.32 -22.14 10.57
CA ILE A 227 -3.22 -23.06 10.27
C ILE A 227 -2.79 -22.91 8.80
N PHE A 228 -3.74 -22.73 7.89
CA PHE A 228 -3.46 -22.46 6.48
C PHE A 228 -2.70 -21.14 6.29
N LEU A 229 -3.14 -20.06 6.96
CA LEU A 229 -2.44 -18.77 6.93
C LEU A 229 -1.04 -18.85 7.56
N LEU A 230 -0.88 -19.60 8.65
CA LEU A 230 0.42 -19.88 9.25
C LEU A 230 1.36 -20.61 8.26
N GLY A 231 0.83 -21.62 7.55
CA GLY A 231 1.58 -22.34 6.52
C GLY A 231 2.01 -21.43 5.36
N LEU A 232 1.14 -20.53 4.90
CA LEU A 232 1.48 -19.53 3.89
C LEU A 232 2.58 -18.57 4.38
N ALA A 233 2.47 -18.07 5.61
CA ALA A 233 3.49 -17.19 6.20
C ALA A 233 4.86 -17.90 6.31
N LEU A 234 4.89 -19.16 6.77
CA LEU A 234 6.12 -19.96 6.81
C LEU A 234 6.74 -20.12 5.42
N LEU A 235 5.94 -20.49 4.42
CA LEU A 235 6.41 -20.63 3.04
C LEU A 235 6.99 -19.31 2.51
N SER A 236 6.31 -18.19 2.75
CA SER A 236 6.80 -16.86 2.36
C SER A 236 8.11 -16.48 3.04
N ILE A 237 8.30 -16.81 4.32
CA ILE A 237 9.56 -16.59 5.04
C ILE A 237 10.71 -17.36 4.38
N PHE A 238 10.51 -18.64 4.05
CA PHE A 238 11.55 -19.42 3.37
C PHE A 238 11.90 -18.84 2.00
N LEU A 239 10.88 -18.45 1.22
CA LEU A 239 11.08 -17.82 -0.09
C LEU A 239 11.83 -16.50 0.02
N TYR A 240 11.42 -15.59 0.92
CA TYR A 240 12.08 -14.30 1.12
C TYR A 240 13.48 -14.43 1.74
N ALA A 241 13.71 -15.38 2.63
CA ALA A 241 15.05 -15.65 3.17
C ALA A 241 15.98 -16.15 2.06
N SER A 242 15.51 -17.07 1.21
CA SER A 242 16.29 -17.55 0.06
C SER A 242 16.59 -16.41 -0.92
N ALA A 243 15.60 -15.56 -1.21
CA ALA A 243 15.75 -14.42 -2.09
C ALA A 243 16.71 -13.38 -1.51
N LEU A 244 16.66 -13.10 -0.21
CA LEU A 244 17.57 -12.16 0.44
C LEU A 244 19.03 -12.62 0.35
N VAL A 245 19.30 -13.89 0.68
CA VAL A 245 20.65 -14.45 0.63
C VAL A 245 21.19 -14.45 -0.79
N LEU A 246 20.39 -14.93 -1.75
CA LEU A 246 20.79 -14.98 -3.16
C LEU A 246 20.97 -13.58 -3.74
N TRP A 247 20.08 -12.63 -3.43
CA TRP A 247 20.20 -11.26 -3.90
C TRP A 247 21.48 -10.62 -3.38
N LEU A 248 21.80 -10.78 -2.09
CA LEU A 248 23.01 -10.21 -1.51
C LEU A 248 24.28 -10.79 -2.11
N LEU A 249 24.37 -12.13 -2.23
CA LEU A 249 25.54 -12.81 -2.81
C LEU A 249 25.77 -12.38 -4.26
N TYR A 250 24.75 -12.49 -5.09
CA TYR A 250 24.91 -12.27 -6.53
C TYR A 250 25.03 -10.78 -6.93
N GLN A 251 24.54 -9.84 -6.09
CA GLN A 251 24.64 -8.41 -6.38
C GLN A 251 25.84 -7.73 -5.73
N PHE A 252 26.34 -8.21 -4.59
CA PHE A 252 27.37 -7.51 -3.80
C PHE A 252 28.65 -8.32 -3.54
N ASP A 253 28.71 -9.62 -3.84
CA ASP A 253 29.93 -10.43 -3.66
C ASP A 253 30.70 -10.57 -4.99
N GLU A 254 31.96 -10.16 -5.01
CA GLU A 254 32.83 -10.21 -6.19
C GLU A 254 33.02 -11.64 -6.71
N ASN A 255 33.02 -12.65 -5.83
CA ASN A 255 33.20 -14.06 -6.22
C ASN A 255 32.04 -14.57 -7.08
N PHE A 256 30.87 -13.95 -6.96
CA PHE A 256 29.66 -14.29 -7.73
C PHE A 256 29.37 -13.28 -8.86
N GLY A 257 30.33 -12.39 -9.16
CA GLY A 257 30.20 -11.35 -10.18
C GLY A 257 29.41 -10.12 -9.73
N GLY A 258 29.19 -9.96 -8.42
CA GLY A 258 28.58 -8.80 -7.79
C GLY A 258 29.54 -7.62 -7.64
N GLN A 259 29.01 -6.47 -7.23
CA GLN A 259 29.77 -5.24 -7.03
C GLN A 259 29.59 -4.74 -5.58
N PRO A 260 30.57 -4.98 -4.68
CA PRO A 260 30.43 -4.67 -3.25
C PRO A 260 30.38 -3.16 -2.99
N GLN A 261 31.19 -2.39 -3.72
CA GLN A 261 31.36 -0.98 -3.48
C GLN A 261 30.69 -0.14 -4.57
N ARG A 262 29.99 0.90 -4.13
CA ARG A 262 29.50 1.95 -5.03
C ARG A 262 30.71 2.57 -5.74
N SER A 263 30.78 2.46 -7.07
CA SER A 263 31.88 3.07 -7.82
C SER A 263 31.86 4.59 -7.64
N SER A 264 33.00 5.17 -7.27
CA SER A 264 33.17 6.64 -7.13
C SER A 264 33.03 7.39 -8.46
N ASP A 265 33.30 6.72 -9.58
CA ASP A 265 33.64 7.37 -10.85
C ASP A 265 32.54 7.36 -11.93
N VAL A 266 31.39 6.74 -11.67
CA VAL A 266 30.27 6.82 -12.61
C VAL A 266 29.36 7.95 -12.16
N SER A 267 29.67 9.14 -12.65
CA SER A 267 28.64 10.15 -12.82
C SER A 267 27.43 9.46 -13.45
N CYS A 268 26.33 9.44 -12.71
CA CYS A 268 25.05 8.85 -13.09
C CYS A 268 24.46 9.72 -14.23
N HIS A 269 25.17 9.78 -15.36
CA HIS A 269 25.08 10.84 -16.35
C HIS A 269 24.82 10.32 -17.75
N HIS A 270 24.69 9.00 -17.95
CA HIS A 270 24.57 8.48 -19.31
C HIS A 270 23.68 7.27 -19.52
N GLN A 271 22.47 7.30 -18.96
CA GLN A 271 21.33 6.74 -19.69
C GLN A 271 20.03 7.29 -19.13
N LEU A 272 19.36 8.08 -19.98
CA LEU A 272 18.03 8.65 -19.87
C LEU A 272 16.93 7.56 -19.81
N THR A 273 17.21 6.43 -19.14
CA THR A 273 16.38 5.21 -19.12
C THR A 273 16.27 4.62 -17.72
N HIS A 274 17.18 4.97 -16.79
CA HIS A 274 17.15 4.54 -15.40
C HIS A 274 17.39 5.75 -14.47
N LEU A 275 16.33 6.23 -13.80
CA LEU A 275 16.39 7.42 -12.91
C LEU A 275 17.20 7.19 -11.62
N VAL A 276 17.67 5.97 -11.36
CA VAL A 276 18.41 5.58 -10.16
C VAL A 276 19.69 4.90 -10.59
N CYS A 277 20.81 5.21 -9.95
CA CYS A 277 22.04 4.49 -10.21
C CYS A 277 21.82 3.00 -9.91
N THR A 278 22.32 2.14 -10.80
CA THR A 278 22.08 0.69 -10.75
C THR A 278 22.47 0.08 -9.41
N TRP A 279 23.56 0.56 -8.80
CA TRP A 279 24.01 0.13 -7.48
C TRP A 279 23.03 0.52 -6.36
N ASP A 280 22.53 1.77 -6.37
CA ASP A 280 21.56 2.26 -5.39
C ASP A 280 20.23 1.49 -5.53
N GLN A 281 19.83 1.17 -6.76
CA GLN A 281 18.65 0.34 -7.04
C GLN A 281 18.78 -1.08 -6.47
N ARG A 282 19.95 -1.73 -6.63
CA ARG A 282 20.25 -3.05 -6.03
C ARG A 282 20.18 -3.02 -4.51
N LEU A 283 20.69 -1.95 -3.90
CA LEU A 283 20.69 -1.76 -2.45
C LEU A 283 19.26 -1.56 -1.93
N VAL A 284 18.45 -0.73 -2.59
CA VAL A 284 17.05 -0.51 -2.21
C VAL A 284 16.26 -1.82 -2.27
N VAL A 285 16.44 -2.64 -3.31
CA VAL A 285 15.79 -3.96 -3.39
C VAL A 285 16.24 -4.85 -2.21
N ALA A 286 17.53 -4.90 -1.89
CA ALA A 286 18.02 -5.71 -0.77
C ALA A 286 17.39 -5.28 0.58
N ILE A 287 17.34 -3.97 0.83
CA ILE A 287 16.72 -3.41 2.04
C ILE A 287 15.23 -3.74 2.08
N LEU A 288 14.50 -3.53 0.98
CA LEU A 288 13.07 -3.83 0.91
C LEU A 288 12.80 -5.33 1.08
N THR A 289 13.63 -6.21 0.54
CA THR A 289 13.53 -7.67 0.75
C THR A 289 13.73 -8.04 2.21
N ALA A 290 14.71 -7.43 2.89
CA ALA A 290 14.93 -7.64 4.32
C ALA A 290 13.77 -7.12 5.17
N VAL A 291 13.26 -5.92 4.85
CA VAL A 291 12.07 -5.35 5.51
C VAL A 291 10.86 -6.26 5.31
N ASN A 292 10.63 -6.76 4.09
CA ASN A 292 9.48 -7.64 3.85
C ASN A 292 9.60 -8.96 4.60
N LEU A 293 10.80 -9.53 4.67
CA LEU A 293 11.06 -10.73 5.48
C LEU A 293 10.72 -10.50 6.95
N LEU A 294 11.09 -9.35 7.52
CA LEU A 294 10.73 -9.00 8.90
C LEU A 294 9.21 -8.87 9.10
N ILE A 295 8.50 -8.31 8.11
CA ILE A 295 7.03 -8.22 8.16
C ILE A 295 6.41 -9.63 8.15
N TYR A 296 6.88 -10.53 7.27
CA TYR A 296 6.43 -11.93 7.27
C TYR A 296 6.72 -12.66 8.59
N VAL A 297 7.88 -12.41 9.21
CA VAL A 297 8.21 -12.96 10.54
C VAL A 297 7.27 -12.42 11.61
N ALA A 298 6.96 -11.12 11.59
CA ALA A 298 6.01 -10.53 12.52
C ALA A 298 4.59 -11.11 12.36
N ASP A 299 4.13 -11.29 11.11
CA ASP A 299 2.86 -11.95 10.80
C ASP A 299 2.84 -13.40 11.30
N LEU A 300 3.91 -14.16 11.07
CA LEU A 300 4.05 -15.52 11.58
C LEU A 300 3.95 -15.55 13.11
N VAL A 301 4.71 -14.70 13.81
CA VAL A 301 4.70 -14.65 15.28
C VAL A 301 3.31 -14.31 15.80
N TYR A 302 2.60 -13.41 15.13
CA TYR A 302 1.24 -13.06 15.47
C TYR A 302 0.29 -14.27 15.33
N TRP A 303 0.31 -14.96 14.19
CA TRP A 303 -0.52 -16.14 13.97
C TRP A 303 -0.16 -17.30 14.88
N ALA A 304 1.13 -17.55 15.12
CA ALA A 304 1.60 -18.57 16.03
C ALA A 304 1.11 -18.33 17.46
N ARG A 305 1.19 -17.09 17.96
CA ARG A 305 0.62 -16.74 19.28
C ARG A 305 -0.89 -16.96 19.31
N TRP A 306 -1.60 -16.58 18.25
CA TRP A 306 -3.05 -16.73 18.21
C TRP A 306 -3.49 -18.20 18.21
N VAL A 307 -2.75 -19.07 17.51
CA VAL A 307 -3.04 -20.51 17.39
C VAL A 307 -2.58 -21.31 18.61
N PHE A 308 -1.42 -21.00 19.20
CA PHE A 308 -0.79 -21.84 20.23
C PHE A 308 -0.89 -21.32 21.67
N VAL A 309 -1.25 -20.05 21.90
CA VAL A 309 -1.30 -19.44 23.25
C VAL A 309 -2.73 -19.20 23.72
N ARG A 310 -3.74 -19.38 22.85
CA ARG A 310 -5.15 -19.15 23.17
C ARG A 310 -5.90 -20.43 23.58
N ASP A 311 -5.19 -21.35 24.23
CA ASP A 311 -5.74 -22.50 24.97
C ASP A 311 -5.76 -22.21 26.47
#